data_AF-A0A7X7I6I2-F1
#
_entry.id   AF-A0A7X7I6I2-F1
#
_cell.length_a   1.000
_cell.length_b   1.000
_cell.length_c   1.000
_cell.angle_alpha   90.00
_cell.angle_beta   90.00
_cell.angle_gamma   90.00
#
_symmetry.space_group_name_H-M   'P 1'
#
loop_
_entity.id
_entity.type
_entity.pdbx_description
1 polymer ?
#
loop_
_entity_poly.entity_id
_entity_poly.type
_entity_poly.pdbx_seq_one_letter_code
_entity_poly.pdbx_strand_id
1 'polypeptide(L)' 'MEKKNLLVVCGPTASGKTKLAVQLALRYGGEIISADSRQVYRNMDIGTGKDLHEYVTDKG' A
#
# COMPACT_ATOMS: atom_id res chain seq x y z
N MET A 1 16.38 -3.27 -21.86
CA MET A 1 15.72 -3.54 -20.57
C MET A 1 14.34 -4.08 -20.86
N GLU A 2 13.98 -5.19 -20.22
CA GLU A 2 12.64 -5.76 -20.33
C GLU A 2 11.64 -4.92 -19.51
N LYS A 3 10.43 -4.73 -20.04
CA LYS A 3 9.41 -3.86 -19.43
C LYS A 3 8.66 -4.65 -18.36
N LYS A 4 8.75 -4.22 -17.10
CA LYS A 4 8.01 -4.84 -15.98
C LYS A 4 6.57 -4.34 -15.94
N ASN A 5 5.64 -5.24 -15.61
CA ASN A 5 4.26 -4.85 -15.32
C ASN A 5 4.22 -4.06 -14.00
N LEU A 6 3.54 -2.92 -14.01
CA LEU A 6 3.39 -2.05 -12.84
C LEU A 6 1.92 -1.66 -12.72
N LEU A 7 1.35 -1.91 -11.53
CA LEU A 7 0.01 -1.49 -11.19
C LEU A 7 0.09 -0.34 -10.18
N VAL A 8 -0.65 0.74 -10.45
CA VAL A 8 -0.61 1.97 -9.65
C VAL A 8 -1.98 2.22 -9.04
N VAL A 9 -2.04 2.32 -7.70
CA VAL A 9 -3.26 2.61 -6.95
C VAL A 9 -3.20 4.04 -6.41
N CYS A 10 -3.94 4.96 -7.03
CA CYS A 10 -3.97 6.38 -6.68
C CYS A 10 -5.34 6.82 -6.12
N GLY A 11 -5.37 7.93 -5.39
CA GLY A 11 -6.58 8.50 -4.80
C GLY A 11 -6.31 9.32 -3.52
N PRO A 12 -7.33 10.03 -3.00
CA PRO A 12 -7.16 10.88 -1.82
C PRO A 12 -6.85 10.08 -0.55
N THR A 13 -6.34 10.74 0.49
CA THR A 13 -6.12 10.12 1.82
C THR A 13 -7.44 9.55 2.36
N ALA A 14 -7.37 8.43 3.09
CA ALA A 14 -8.52 7.71 3.64
C ALA A 14 -9.52 7.12 2.61
N SER A 15 -9.17 7.05 1.32
CA SER A 15 -10.04 6.43 0.29
C SER A 15 -9.93 4.90 0.17
N GLY A 16 -9.27 4.23 1.12
CA GLY A 16 -9.12 2.76 1.12
C GLY A 16 -8.05 2.18 0.17
N LYS A 17 -7.07 3.00 -0.27
CA LYS A 17 -6.02 2.58 -1.22
C LYS A 17 -5.17 1.43 -0.71
N THR A 18 -4.75 1.47 0.55
CA THR A 18 -3.92 0.43 1.18
C THR A 18 -4.62 -0.91 1.09
N LYS A 19 -5.88 -0.99 1.53
CA LYS A 19 -6.70 -2.20 1.48
C LYS A 19 -6.80 -2.78 0.06
N LEU A 20 -7.04 -1.93 -0.94
CA LEU A 20 -7.09 -2.35 -2.34
C LEU A 20 -5.73 -2.87 -2.82
N ALA A 21 -4.64 -2.16 -2.53
CA ALA A 21 -3.28 -2.55 -2.91
C ALA A 21 -2.89 -3.91 -2.32
N VAL A 22 -3.25 -4.16 -1.06
CA VAL A 22 -3.01 -5.43 -0.36
C VAL A 22 -3.78 -6.59 -1.02
N GLN A 23 -5.06 -6.40 -1.31
CA GLN A 23 -5.85 -7.41 -2.02
C GLN A 23 -5.29 -7.73 -3.42
N LEU A 24 -4.80 -6.72 -4.15
CA LEU A 24 -4.20 -6.90 -5.46
C LEU A 24 -2.85 -7.62 -5.36
N ALA A 25 -2.00 -7.25 -4.39
CA ALA A 25 -0.72 -7.92 -4.15
C ALA A 25 -0.92 -9.42 -3.85
N LEU A 26 -1.86 -9.77 -2.98
CA LEU A 26 -2.21 -11.17 -2.69
C LEU A 26 -2.77 -11.90 -3.92
N ARG A 27 -3.62 -11.24 -4.71
CA ARG A 27 -4.23 -11.85 -5.90
C ARG A 27 -3.19 -12.18 -6.99
N TYR A 28 -2.18 -11.33 -7.14
CA TYR A 28 -1.19 -11.44 -8.22
C TYR A 28 0.18 -11.97 -7.76
N GLY A 29 0.35 -12.26 -6.47
CA GLY A 29 1.66 -12.63 -5.90
C GLY A 29 2.69 -11.51 -6.05
N GLY A 30 2.25 -10.26 -5.97
CA GLY A 30 3.07 -9.06 -6.17
C GLY A 30 3.53 -8.41 -4.87
N GLU A 31 4.47 -7.49 -4.99
CA GLU A 31 4.97 -6.68 -3.87
C GLU A 31 4.36 -5.28 -3.89
N ILE A 32 4.17 -4.69 -2.70
CA ILE A 32 3.65 -3.33 -2.54
C ILE A 32 4.82 -2.38 -2.26
N ILE A 33 4.89 -1.30 -3.03
CA ILE A 33 5.80 -0.19 -2.77
C ILE A 33 4.96 1.03 -2.41
N SER A 34 5.15 1.59 -1.21
CA SER A 34 4.48 2.83 -0.84
C SER A 34 5.07 4.00 -1.63
N ALA A 35 4.20 4.77 -2.27
CA ALA A 35 4.53 6.00 -2.98
C ALA A 35 4.01 7.25 -2.24
N ASP A 36 3.67 7.14 -0.96
CA ASP A 36 3.26 8.27 -0.13
C ASP A 36 4.50 8.95 0.49
N SER A 37 4.75 10.20 0.11
CA SER A 37 5.90 10.98 0.57
C SER A 37 5.91 11.25 2.08
N ARG A 38 4.77 11.10 2.76
CA ARG A 38 4.64 11.27 4.21
C ARG A 38 4.89 9.96 4.95
N GLN A 39 4.63 8.81 4.31
CA GLN A 39 4.88 7.50 4.91
C GLN A 39 6.38 7.12 5.00
N VAL A 40 7.30 7.95 4.53
CA VAL A 40 8.75 7.70 4.70
C VAL A 40 9.28 8.13 6.08
N TYR A 41 8.60 9.04 6.78
CA TYR A 41 9.07 9.57 8.06
C TYR A 41 8.89 8.56 9.20
N ARG A 42 9.99 8.25 9.91
CA ARG A 42 9.96 7.35 11.08
C ARG A 42 9.20 8.01 12.24
N ASN A 43 8.45 7.21 13.01
CA ASN A 43 7.69 7.64 14.19
C ASN A 43 6.58 8.66 13.91
N MET A 44 6.11 8.76 12.66
CA MET A 44 5.01 9.68 12.26
C MET A 44 3.77 8.89 11.83
N ASP A 45 3.43 7.82 12.55
CA ASP A 45 2.51 6.80 12.03
C ASP A 45 1.05 7.25 11.99
N ILE A 46 0.59 7.95 13.02
CA ILE A 46 -0.80 8.43 13.14
C ILE A 46 -1.13 9.51 12.09
N GLY A 47 -0.29 10.54 11.99
CA GLY A 47 -0.53 11.69 11.09
C GLY A 47 -0.23 11.42 9.61
N THR A 48 0.29 10.23 9.28
CA THR A 48 0.62 9.80 7.92
C THR A 48 -0.14 8.54 7.50
N GLY A 49 -1.07 8.05 8.33
CA GLY A 49 -1.91 6.92 8.01
C GLY A 49 -1.13 5.62 7.78
N LYS A 50 -0.07 5.39 8.55
CA LYS A 50 0.67 4.11 8.55
C LYS A 50 -0.03 3.10 9.47
N ASP A 51 -1.29 2.82 9.18
CA ASP A 51 -1.97 1.79 9.94
C ASP A 51 -1.50 0.42 9.46
N LEU A 52 -0.69 -0.25 10.28
CA LEU A 52 -0.18 -1.59 10.02
C LEU A 52 -1.31 -2.62 9.89
N HIS A 53 -2.47 -2.38 10.52
CA HIS A 53 -3.62 -3.28 10.41
C HIS A 53 -4.22 -3.29 9.00
N GLU A 54 -4.05 -2.23 8.20
CA GLU A 54 -4.52 -2.21 6.81
C GLU A 54 -3.73 -3.17 5.89
N TYR A 55 -2.54 -3.59 6.32
CA TYR A 55 -1.68 -4.54 5.61
C TYR A 55 -1.92 -5.99 6.02
N VAL A 56 -2.61 -6.21 7.15
CA VAL A 56 -3.03 -7.54 7.59
C VAL A 56 -4.34 -7.88 6.89
N THR A 57 -4.43 -9.08 6.33
CA THR A 57 -5.69 -9.59 5.79
C THR A 57 -6.14 -10.78 6.61
N ASP A 58 -7.45 -11.06 6.61
CA ASP A 58 -8.02 -12.24 7.27
C ASP A 58 -7.49 -13.59 6.70
N LYS A 59 -6.62 -13.53 5.69
CA LYS A 59 -5.92 -14.67 5.09
C LYS A 59 -4.44 -14.67 5.51
N GLY A 60 -4.18 -15.06 6.76
CA GLY A 60 -2.86 -15.53 7.24
C GLY A 60 -1.87 -14.43 7.62
#